data_AF-A0A662B7Y3-F1
#
_entry.id   AF-A0A662B7Y3-F1
#
_cell.length_a   1.000
_cell.length_b   1.000
_cell.length_c   1.000
_cell.angle_alpha   90.00
_cell.angle_beta   90.00
_cell.angle_gamma   90.00
#
_symmetry.space_group_name_H-M   'P 1'
#
loop_
_entity.id
_entity.type
_entity.pdbx_description
1 polymer ?
#
loop_
_entity_poly.entity_id
_entity_poly.type
_entity_poly.pdbx_seq_one_letter_code
_entity_poly.pdbx_strand_id
1 'polypeptide(L)'
;PWSQDNLFYSRRIGRRPHGYPDLSDGEYADVPENTKILGTVKLTGKTQNGWSIGIIKSVTNNEYTEIDYDGGERRKGIVEPLSIFFIGRVQKDINKGNTIIGGMFTTTHRKPEGDNLNYLTNKSFIKNCKKECLGFLVKN
;
A
#
# COMPACT_ATOMS: atom_id res chain seq x y z
N PRO A 1 1.72 18.16 -21.74
CA PRO A 1 2.14 16.81 -21.30
C PRO A 1 1.11 16.25 -20.30
N TRP A 2 0.40 15.18 -20.67
CA TRP A 2 -0.71 14.63 -19.88
C TRP A 2 -0.19 14.09 -18.55
N SER A 3 -0.59 14.71 -17.44
CA SER A 3 -0.27 14.21 -16.10
C SER A 3 -0.97 12.88 -15.87
N GLN A 4 -0.18 11.81 -15.82
CA GLN A 4 -0.65 10.50 -15.37
C GLN A 4 -1.00 10.62 -13.88
N ASP A 5 -2.27 10.90 -13.56
CA ASP A 5 -2.73 10.85 -12.18
C ASP A 5 -2.36 9.50 -11.58
N ASN A 6 -1.50 9.55 -10.56
CA ASN A 6 -0.74 8.41 -10.10
C ASN A 6 -1.62 7.50 -9.24
N LEU A 7 -2.45 6.71 -9.91
CA LEU A 7 -3.27 5.64 -9.33
C LEU A 7 -2.44 4.66 -8.48
N PHE A 8 -1.13 4.60 -8.70
CA PHE A 8 -0.16 4.01 -7.79
C PHE A 8 0.25 5.00 -6.68
N TYR A 9 -0.25 4.78 -5.46
CA TYR A 9 0.07 5.57 -4.27
C TYR A 9 1.01 4.80 -3.34
N SER A 10 2.32 4.95 -3.52
CA SER A 10 3.35 4.27 -2.73
C SER A 10 3.36 4.63 -1.24
N ARG A 11 2.88 5.83 -0.85
CA ARG A 11 2.91 6.33 0.54
C ARG A 11 2.14 5.48 1.56
N ARG A 12 1.46 4.39 1.15
CA ARG A 12 0.85 3.40 2.04
C ARG A 12 1.79 2.25 2.43
N ILE A 13 2.93 2.11 1.75
CA ILE A 13 3.92 1.05 1.94
C ILE A 13 5.12 1.66 2.67
N GLY A 14 5.55 1.07 3.78
CA GLY A 14 6.70 1.56 4.56
C GLY A 14 6.49 2.89 5.30
N ARG A 15 5.23 3.31 5.48
CA ARG A 15 4.86 4.51 6.25
C ARG A 15 5.09 4.32 7.75
N ARG A 16 4.96 5.39 8.54
CA ARG A 16 4.84 5.33 10.00
C ARG A 16 3.82 4.26 10.44
N PRO A 17 4.13 3.44 11.47
CA PRO A 17 3.19 2.50 12.08
C PRO A 17 1.83 3.12 12.42
N HIS A 18 0.75 2.33 12.30
CA HIS A 18 -0.60 2.77 12.67
C HIS A 18 -0.84 2.80 14.17
N GLY A 19 -0.28 1.82 14.86
CA GLY A 19 -0.45 1.66 16.29
C GLY A 19 0.40 2.66 17.06
N TYR A 20 -0.16 3.14 18.15
CA TYR A 20 0.58 3.72 19.26
C TYR A 20 0.29 2.85 20.48
N PRO A 21 1.27 2.56 21.35
CA PRO A 21 1.02 1.79 22.56
C PRO A 21 0.20 2.62 23.56
N ASP A 22 -0.68 1.97 24.31
CA ASP A 22 -1.25 2.58 25.51
C ASP A 22 -0.16 2.72 26.57
N LEU A 23 0.02 3.94 27.09
CA LEU A 23 1.03 4.31 28.08
C LEU A 23 0.38 4.68 29.41
N SER A 24 0.99 4.23 30.49
CA SER A 24 0.68 4.61 31.88
C SER A 24 1.53 5.80 32.32
N ASP A 25 1.19 6.43 33.45
CA ASP A 25 2.01 7.50 34.03
C ASP A 25 3.44 7.00 34.30
N GLY A 26 4.44 7.67 33.72
CA GLY A 26 5.86 7.30 33.83
C GLY A 26 6.34 6.25 32.81
N GLU A 27 5.51 5.84 31.84
CA GLU A 27 5.94 5.05 30.68
C GLU A 27 6.24 5.92 29.44
N TYR A 28 7.30 5.58 28.72
CA TYR A 28 7.68 6.21 27.45
C TYR A 28 7.87 5.15 26.37
N ALA A 29 7.49 5.47 25.13
CA ALA A 29 7.64 4.57 23.99
C ALA A 29 8.38 5.20 22.81
N ASP A 30 9.41 4.50 22.32
CA ASP A 30 10.11 4.83 21.08
C ASP A 30 9.48 4.08 19.89
N VAL A 31 8.46 4.71 19.29
CA VAL A 31 7.74 4.14 18.13
C VAL A 31 8.51 4.44 16.85
N PRO A 32 8.91 3.42 16.05
CA PRO A 32 9.65 3.61 14.81
C PRO A 32 9.00 4.62 13.86
N GLU A 33 9.80 5.51 13.25
CA GLU A 33 9.27 6.53 12.34
C GLU A 33 8.66 5.93 11.07
N ASN A 34 9.19 4.82 10.58
CA ASN A 34 8.75 4.15 9.35
C ASN A 34 8.78 2.62 9.48
N THR A 35 7.80 1.97 8.85
CA THR A 35 7.71 0.50 8.78
C THR A 35 8.76 -0.08 7.83
N LYS A 36 9.48 -1.11 8.26
CA LYS A 36 10.50 -1.79 7.46
C LYS A 36 9.87 -2.58 6.31
N ILE A 37 10.33 -2.30 5.09
CA ILE A 37 9.99 -3.08 3.90
C ILE A 37 10.93 -4.29 3.84
N LEU A 38 10.39 -5.49 3.98
CA LEU A 38 11.14 -6.75 3.87
C LEU A 38 11.55 -7.06 2.42
N GLY A 39 10.75 -6.59 1.46
CA GLY A 39 11.07 -6.71 0.04
C GLY A 39 10.01 -6.10 -0.86
N THR A 40 10.42 -5.71 -2.07
CA THR A 40 9.52 -5.20 -3.12
C THR A 40 9.96 -5.76 -4.47
N VAL A 41 8.99 -6.26 -5.24
CA VAL A 41 9.15 -6.67 -6.63
C VAL A 41 8.26 -5.78 -7.49
N LYS A 42 8.82 -5.22 -8.56
CA LYS A 42 8.12 -4.41 -9.56
C LYS A 42 8.42 -4.98 -10.94
N LEU A 43 7.36 -5.35 -11.66
CA LEU A 43 7.42 -5.84 -13.04
C LEU A 43 6.55 -4.92 -13.90
N THR A 44 7.11 -4.37 -14.97
CA THR A 44 6.39 -3.50 -15.89
C THR A 44 6.86 -3.77 -17.31
N GLY A 45 5.93 -3.78 -18.27
CA GLY A 45 6.26 -3.99 -19.68
C GLY A 45 5.18 -3.48 -20.61
N LYS A 46 5.56 -3.21 -21.85
CA LYS A 46 4.65 -2.84 -22.93
C LYS A 46 4.89 -3.76 -24.13
N THR A 47 3.83 -4.37 -24.65
CA THR A 47 3.90 -5.21 -25.84
C THR A 47 3.87 -4.36 -27.11
N GLN A 48 4.43 -4.88 -28.21
CA GLN A 48 4.36 -4.23 -29.53
C GLN A 48 2.90 -3.96 -29.95
N ASN A 49 1.98 -4.82 -29.54
CA ASN A 49 0.54 -4.70 -29.77
C ASN A 49 -0.15 -3.64 -28.88
N GLY A 50 0.59 -2.81 -28.16
CA GLY A 50 0.04 -1.68 -27.38
C GLY A 50 -0.58 -2.05 -26.03
N TRP A 51 -0.35 -3.26 -25.50
CA TRP A 51 -0.74 -3.57 -24.11
C TRP A 51 0.36 -3.12 -23.14
N SER A 52 0.00 -2.33 -22.13
CA SER A 52 0.88 -1.92 -21.04
C SER A 52 0.45 -2.62 -19.75
N ILE A 53 1.35 -3.37 -19.12
CA ILE A 53 1.11 -4.16 -17.91
C ILE A 53 2.07 -3.71 -16.80
N GLY A 54 1.57 -3.58 -15.58
CA GLY A 54 2.39 -3.27 -14.40
C GLY A 54 1.90 -4.02 -13.17
N ILE A 55 2.82 -4.67 -12.46
CA ILE A 55 2.58 -5.41 -11.22
C ILE A 55 3.62 -4.96 -10.18
N ILE A 56 3.15 -4.64 -8.97
CA ILE A 56 4.01 -4.37 -7.81
C ILE A 56 3.52 -5.23 -6.65
N LYS A 57 4.44 -5.94 -5.99
CA LYS A 57 4.21 -6.64 -4.73
C LYS A 57 5.24 -6.15 -3.71
N SER A 58 4.79 -5.72 -2.55
CA SER A 58 5.64 -5.34 -1.42
C SER A 58 5.21 -6.07 -0.16
N VAL A 59 6.17 -6.41 0.69
CA VAL A 59 5.94 -7.01 2.01
C VAL A 59 6.62 -6.14 3.05
N THR A 60 5.89 -5.76 4.10
CA THR A 60 6.42 -5.05 5.27
C THR A 60 6.48 -5.97 6.48
N ASN A 61 7.35 -5.64 7.43
CA ASN A 61 7.54 -6.42 8.66
C ASN A 61 6.40 -6.18 9.66
N ASN A 62 6.35 -6.99 10.72
CA ASN A 62 5.80 -6.53 12.00
C ASN A 62 6.74 -5.45 12.57
N GLU A 63 6.21 -4.35 13.08
CA GLU A 63 6.99 -3.39 13.86
C GLU A 63 6.59 -3.43 15.32
N TYR A 64 7.58 -3.34 16.19
CA TYR A 64 7.43 -3.32 17.64
C TYR A 64 8.03 -2.04 18.20
N THR A 65 7.37 -1.48 19.20
CA THR A 65 7.90 -0.42 20.06
C THR A 65 8.36 -1.04 21.36
N GLU A 66 9.50 -0.58 21.87
CA GLU A 66 9.86 -0.81 23.28
C GLU A 66 9.18 0.29 24.11
N ILE A 67 8.72 -0.10 25.30
CA ILE A 67 8.04 0.76 26.26
C ILE A 67 8.84 0.61 27.55
N ASP A 68 9.50 1.70 27.94
CA ASP A 68 10.35 1.80 29.13
C ASP A 68 9.55 2.53 30.23
N TYR A 69 9.56 1.99 31.44
CA TYR A 69 9.05 2.63 32.65
C TYR A 69 10.21 3.20 33.47
N ASP A 70 10.02 4.35 34.14
CA ASP A 70 11.05 4.98 35.00
C ASP A 70 11.57 4.05 36.14
N GLY A 71 10.84 2.99 36.47
CA GLY A 71 11.27 1.92 37.39
C GLY A 71 12.16 0.82 36.78
N GLY A 72 12.50 0.88 35.49
CA GLY A 72 13.41 -0.04 34.80
C GLY A 72 12.76 -1.28 34.17
N GLU A 73 11.44 -1.42 34.24
CA GLU A 73 10.71 -2.46 33.50
C GLU A 73 10.60 -2.11 32.01
N ARG A 74 10.68 -3.14 31.15
CA ARG A 74 10.56 -3.01 29.69
C ARG A 74 9.53 -3.98 29.14
N ARG A 75 8.60 -3.48 28.33
CA ARG A 75 7.64 -4.30 27.59
C ARG A 75 7.64 -3.96 26.10
N LYS A 76 7.25 -4.93 25.26
CA LYS A 76 7.16 -4.74 23.80
C LYS A 76 5.72 -4.66 23.36
N GLY A 77 5.34 -3.56 22.71
CA GLY A 77 4.06 -3.41 22.02
C GLY A 77 4.25 -3.60 20.52
N ILE A 78 3.32 -4.27 19.84
CA ILE A 78 3.29 -4.31 18.37
C ILE A 78 2.52 -3.08 17.85
N VAL A 79 3.12 -2.37 16.90
CA VAL A 79 2.63 -1.07 16.38
C VAL A 79 2.32 -1.08 14.88
N GLU A 80 2.91 -1.99 14.10
CA GLU A 80 2.47 -2.26 12.72
C GLU A 80 2.41 -3.76 12.48
N PRO A 81 1.35 -4.28 11.83
CA PRO A 81 1.26 -5.69 11.47
C PRO A 81 1.93 -5.99 10.12
N LEU A 82 2.50 -7.19 9.99
CA LEU A 82 3.01 -7.72 8.73
C LEU A 82 1.95 -7.58 7.64
N SER A 83 2.32 -6.83 6.59
CA SER A 83 1.38 -6.41 5.56
C SER A 83 1.93 -6.70 4.16
N ILE A 84 1.10 -7.33 3.33
CA ILE A 84 1.38 -7.61 1.92
C ILE A 84 0.53 -6.66 1.08
N PHE A 85 1.19 -5.85 0.26
CA PHE A 85 0.57 -4.95 -0.70
C PHE A 85 0.76 -5.53 -2.10
N PHE A 86 -0.34 -5.69 -2.85
CA PHE A 86 -0.30 -6.11 -4.26
C PHE A 86 -1.06 -5.10 -5.12
N ILE A 87 -0.45 -4.67 -6.22
CA ILE A 87 -1.01 -3.68 -7.14
C ILE A 87 -0.82 -4.19 -8.57
N GLY A 88 -1.92 -4.35 -9.30
CA GLY A 88 -1.91 -4.77 -10.71
C GLY A 88 -2.62 -3.75 -11.60
N ARG A 89 -2.00 -3.39 -12.72
CA ARG A 89 -2.51 -2.47 -13.75
C ARG A 89 -2.38 -3.11 -15.12
N VAL A 90 -3.42 -2.97 -15.92
CA VAL A 90 -3.42 -3.32 -17.35
C VAL A 90 -4.08 -2.21 -18.15
N GLN A 91 -3.46 -1.83 -19.26
CA GLN A 91 -3.98 -0.84 -20.21
C GLN A 91 -3.73 -1.29 -21.64
N LYS A 92 -4.60 -0.82 -22.54
CA LYS A 92 -4.51 -0.99 -23.99
C LYS A 92 -4.50 0.38 -24.65
N ASP A 93 -3.44 0.64 -25.39
CA ASP A 93 -3.35 1.79 -26.28
C ASP A 93 -4.08 1.45 -27.60
N ILE A 94 -4.92 2.37 -28.03
CA ILE A 94 -5.72 2.32 -29.27
C ILE A 94 -5.32 3.55 -30.10
N ASN A 95 -5.40 3.44 -31.43
CA ASN A 95 -5.06 4.51 -32.38
C ASN A 95 -3.70 5.16 -32.08
N LYS A 96 -2.65 4.32 -31.99
CA LYS A 96 -1.25 4.72 -31.67
C LYS A 96 -1.10 5.51 -30.35
N GLY A 97 -2.04 5.37 -29.42
CA GLY A 97 -2.05 6.04 -28.12
C GLY A 97 -2.99 7.25 -28.01
N ASN A 98 -3.78 7.56 -29.05
CA ASN A 98 -4.81 8.62 -28.97
C ASN A 98 -5.99 8.24 -28.05
N THR A 99 -6.16 6.95 -27.74
CA THR A 99 -7.13 6.47 -26.74
C THR A 99 -6.49 5.36 -25.91
N ILE A 100 -6.68 5.39 -24.59
CA ILE A 100 -6.11 4.39 -23.66
C ILE A 100 -7.24 3.88 -22.78
N ILE A 101 -7.56 2.59 -22.87
CA ILE A 101 -8.53 1.93 -21.98
C ILE A 101 -7.79 1.02 -20.99
N GLY A 102 -8.29 0.86 -19.77
CA GLY A 102 -7.64 -0.05 -18.81
C GLY A 102 -8.20 -0.01 -17.41
N GLY A 103 -7.61 -0.81 -16.54
CA GLY A 103 -8.02 -0.94 -15.15
C GLY A 103 -6.85 -1.14 -14.19
N MET A 104 -7.10 -0.84 -12.93
CA MET A 104 -6.19 -1.14 -11.83
C MET A 104 -6.95 -1.83 -10.69
N PHE A 105 -6.32 -2.83 -10.09
CA PHE A 105 -6.76 -3.45 -8.86
C PHE A 105 -5.64 -3.38 -7.82
N THR A 106 -6.01 -3.09 -6.58
CA THR A 106 -5.08 -3.05 -5.46
C THR A 106 -5.63 -3.87 -4.31
N THR A 107 -4.79 -4.70 -3.71
CA THR A 107 -5.15 -5.54 -2.57
C THR A 107 -4.14 -5.30 -1.46
N THR A 108 -4.60 -5.37 -0.22
CA THR A 108 -3.74 -5.37 0.95
C THR A 108 -4.25 -6.42 1.92
N HIS A 109 -3.33 -7.28 2.35
CA HIS A 109 -3.58 -8.27 3.38
C HIS A 109 -2.67 -7.99 4.56
N ARG A 110 -3.26 -7.84 5.74
CA ARG A 110 -2.56 -7.66 7.02
C ARG A 110 -2.80 -8.87 7.89
N LYS A 111 -1.80 -9.22 8.70
CA LYS A 111 -1.91 -10.21 9.76
C LYS A 111 -1.58 -9.51 11.09
N PRO A 112 -2.55 -8.89 11.79
CA PRO A 112 -2.31 -8.42 13.15
C PRO A 112 -2.01 -9.60 14.07
N GLU A 113 -1.12 -9.34 15.00
CA GLU A 113 -0.82 -10.20 16.14
C GLU A 113 -1.14 -9.32 17.36
N GLY A 114 -1.98 -9.78 18.28
CA GLY A 114 -2.50 -8.96 19.40
C GLY A 114 -3.75 -8.13 19.07
N ASP A 115 -4.54 -7.84 20.11
CA ASP A 115 -5.85 -7.19 19.97
C ASP A 115 -5.80 -5.68 19.71
N ASN A 116 -4.69 -5.04 20.07
CA ASN A 116 -4.45 -3.60 19.93
C ASN A 116 -4.41 -3.11 18.47
N LEU A 117 -4.39 -4.01 17.49
CA LEU A 117 -4.41 -3.70 16.05
C LEU A 117 -5.68 -4.15 15.32
N ASN A 118 -6.70 -4.67 16.04
CA ASN A 118 -7.94 -5.19 15.44
C ASN A 118 -8.79 -4.14 14.70
N TYR A 119 -8.54 -2.83 14.93
CA TYR A 119 -9.17 -1.75 14.16
C TYR A 119 -8.65 -1.65 12.71
N LEU A 120 -7.51 -2.26 12.40
CA LEU A 120 -6.95 -2.29 11.05
C LEU A 120 -7.66 -3.34 10.18
N THR A 121 -8.08 -2.95 8.97
CA THR A 121 -8.74 -3.88 8.06
C THR A 121 -7.78 -4.97 7.58
N ASN A 122 -8.02 -6.21 8.02
CA ASN A 122 -7.23 -7.42 7.71
C ASN A 122 -7.13 -7.74 6.22
N LYS A 123 -8.17 -7.41 5.45
CA LYS A 123 -8.21 -7.55 3.99
C LYS A 123 -8.92 -6.35 3.39
N SER A 124 -8.21 -5.51 2.66
CA SER A 124 -8.79 -4.40 1.90
C SER A 124 -8.56 -4.60 0.40
N PHE A 125 -9.62 -4.42 -0.39
CA PHE A 125 -9.62 -4.64 -1.83
C PHE A 125 -10.28 -3.45 -2.53
N ILE A 126 -9.53 -2.77 -3.40
CA ILE A 126 -10.00 -1.58 -4.12
C ILE A 126 -9.93 -1.86 -5.63
N LYS A 127 -11.10 -1.87 -6.28
CA LYS A 127 -11.28 -1.87 -7.73
C LYS A 127 -11.44 -0.44 -8.21
N ASN A 128 -10.42 0.11 -8.89
CA ASN A 128 -10.58 1.33 -9.67
C ASN A 128 -10.73 0.96 -11.14
N CYS A 129 -11.99 0.72 -11.54
CA CYS A 129 -12.36 0.55 -12.93
C CYS A 129 -12.59 1.94 -13.54
N LYS A 130 -11.60 2.47 -14.28
CA LYS A 130 -11.72 3.80 -14.88
C LYS A 130 -12.67 3.73 -16.08
N LYS A 131 -13.80 4.43 -15.94
CA LYS A 131 -14.92 4.48 -16.88
C LYS A 131 -15.36 5.94 -17.04
N GLU A 132 -15.40 6.52 -18.24
CA GLU A 132 -14.92 5.99 -19.53
C GLU A 132 -15.72 4.76 -20.06
N CYS A 133 -16.96 4.58 -19.59
CA CYS A 133 -18.02 3.85 -20.32
C CYS A 133 -19.06 4.87 -20.78
N LEU A 134 -19.47 4.78 -22.06
CA LEU A 134 -20.32 5.75 -22.76
C LEU A 134 -19.81 7.20 -22.67
N GLY A 135 -18.73 7.44 -23.41
CA GLY A 135 -18.30 8.77 -23.83
C GLY A 135 -17.59 8.65 -25.18
N PHE A 136 -18.33 8.82 -26.28
CA PHE A 136 -17.77 8.78 -27.63
C PHE A 136 -17.01 10.09 -27.90
N LEU A 137 -15.80 10.22 -27.37
CA LEU A 137 -14.90 11.33 -27.65
C LEU A 137 -13.94 10.96 -28.78
N VAL A 138 -14.43 11.14 -30.01
CA VAL A 138 -13.55 11.34 -31.16
C VAL A 138 -12.72 12.58 -30.87
N LYS A 139 -11.40 12.40 -30.77
CA LYS A 139 -10.46 13.49 -31.05
C LYS A 139 -10.08 13.43 -32.51
N ASN A 140 -10.40 14.51 -33.22
CA ASN A 140 -9.62 14.94 -34.38
C ASN A 140 -8.20 15.28 -33.93
#